data_AF-A0A9D7ZVR5-F1
#
_entry.id   AF-A0A9D7ZVR5-F1
#
_cell.length_a   1.000
_cell.length_b   1.000
_cell.length_c   1.000
_cell.angle_alpha   90.00
_cell.angle_beta   90.00
_cell.angle_gamma   90.00
#
_symmetry.space_group_name_H-M   'P 1'
#
loop_
_entity.id
_entity.type
_entity.pdbx_description
1 polymer ?
#
loop_
_entity_poly.entity_id
_entity_poly.type
_entity_poly.pdbx_seq_one_letter_code
_entity_poly.pdbx_strand_id
1 'polypeptide(L)'
;FTPYELSINWKKNNIHVNVEENRMKELVFTAILSFKSKKLDKIIAAKLKEMQESTDSNDQALLLIELKNLKDSSIVVNKELGRIITR
;
A
#
# COMPACT_ATOMS: atom_id res chain seq x y z
N PHE A 1 21.95 10.55 -36.93
CA PHE A 1 21.57 9.52 -35.93
C PHE A 1 20.06 9.37 -35.96
N THR A 2 19.54 8.30 -36.52
CA THR A 2 18.11 7.98 -36.43
C THR A 2 17.82 7.41 -35.04
N PRO A 3 16.82 7.93 -34.30
CA PRO A 3 16.43 7.38 -33.01
C PRO A 3 15.98 5.93 -33.20
N TYR A 4 16.42 5.04 -32.31
CA TYR A 4 15.98 3.65 -32.33
C TYR A 4 14.50 3.60 -31.93
N GLU A 5 13.64 3.10 -32.82
CA GLU A 5 12.21 2.89 -32.56
C GLU A 5 11.89 1.40 -32.41
N LEU A 6 10.91 1.09 -31.56
CA LEU A 6 10.41 -0.27 -31.37
C LEU A 6 9.69 -0.75 -32.62
N SER A 7 10.10 -1.90 -33.15
CA SER A 7 9.45 -2.50 -34.32
C SER A 7 8.01 -2.93 -34.02
N ILE A 8 7.08 -2.57 -34.90
CA ILE A 8 5.65 -2.94 -34.85
C ILE A 8 5.45 -4.47 -34.71
N ASN A 9 6.41 -5.26 -35.19
CA ASN A 9 6.35 -6.72 -35.17
C ASN A 9 6.44 -7.33 -33.75
N TRP A 10 6.90 -6.58 -32.75
CA TRP A 10 6.99 -7.08 -31.37
C TRP A 10 5.60 -7.35 -30.79
N LYS A 11 4.63 -6.47 -31.05
CA LYS A 11 3.23 -6.66 -30.63
C LYS A 11 2.56 -7.83 -31.36
N LYS A 12 2.90 -8.06 -32.64
CA LYS A 12 2.40 -9.23 -33.41
C LYS A 12 2.91 -10.56 -32.85
N ASN A 13 4.10 -10.58 -32.27
CA ASN A 13 4.72 -11.77 -31.69
C ASN A 13 4.43 -11.93 -30.18
N ASN A 14 3.46 -11.20 -29.62
CA ASN A 14 3.14 -11.17 -28.18
C ASN A 14 4.31 -10.78 -27.26
N ILE A 15 5.34 -10.12 -27.80
CA ILE A 15 6.47 -9.63 -27.01
C ILE A 15 6.07 -8.30 -26.39
N HIS A 16 5.79 -8.33 -25.08
CA HIS A 16 5.43 -7.14 -24.31
C HIS A 16 6.69 -6.45 -23.81
N VAL A 17 6.87 -5.19 -24.17
CA VAL A 17 7.97 -4.35 -23.68
C VAL A 17 7.46 -3.47 -22.56
N ASN A 18 8.17 -3.46 -21.45
CA ASN A 18 7.93 -2.48 -20.39
C ASN A 18 8.37 -1.10 -20.87
N VAL A 19 7.40 -0.34 -21.36
CA VAL A 19 7.56 1.07 -21.68
C VAL A 19 7.69 1.90 -20.40
N GLU A 20 8.30 3.08 -20.53
CA GLU A 20 8.51 3.98 -19.40
C GLU A 20 7.22 4.33 -18.67
N GLU A 21 6.11 4.43 -19.38
CA GLU A 21 4.78 4.67 -18.80
C GLU A 21 4.38 3.57 -17.79
N ASN A 22 4.70 2.30 -18.07
CA ASN A 22 4.39 1.20 -17.15
C ASN A 22 5.22 1.32 -15.86
N ARG A 23 6.51 1.62 -15.99
CA ARG A 23 7.40 1.85 -14.84
C ARG A 23 6.95 3.04 -14.01
N MET A 24 6.54 4.12 -14.66
CA MET A 24 6.04 5.32 -13.99
C MET A 24 4.74 5.03 -13.23
N LYS A 25 3.81 4.25 -13.81
CA LYS A 25 2.59 3.81 -13.12
C LYS A 25 2.90 2.99 -11.88
N GLU A 26 3.80 2.01 -11.98
CA GLU A 26 4.24 1.19 -10.84
C GLU A 26 4.88 2.04 -9.74
N LEU A 27 5.73 2.99 -10.12
CA LEU A 27 6.42 3.88 -9.18
C LEU A 27 5.42 4.81 -8.45
N VAL A 28 4.51 5.44 -9.18
CA VAL A 28 3.47 6.30 -8.59
C VAL A 28 2.57 5.48 -7.66
N PHE A 29 2.16 4.29 -8.07
CA PHE A 29 1.33 3.40 -7.25
C PHE A 29 2.04 3.00 -5.95
N THR A 30 3.32 2.60 -6.06
CA THR A 30 4.16 2.23 -4.91
C THR A 30 4.36 3.42 -3.96
N ALA A 31 4.56 4.62 -4.48
CA ALA A 31 4.71 5.83 -3.67
C ALA A 31 3.43 6.16 -2.90
N ILE A 32 2.27 6.08 -3.55
CA ILE A 32 0.96 6.30 -2.93
C ILE A 32 0.71 5.26 -1.83
N LEU A 33 0.94 3.97 -2.10
CA LEU A 33 0.77 2.90 -1.11
C LEU A 33 1.72 3.08 0.07
N SER A 34 2.98 3.46 -0.17
CA SER A 34 3.95 3.74 0.89
C SER A 34 3.52 4.90 1.78
N PHE A 35 2.95 5.96 1.19
CA PHE A 35 2.38 7.07 1.95
C PHE A 35 1.18 6.62 2.79
N LYS A 36 0.25 5.85 2.20
CA LYS A 36 -0.91 5.29 2.91
C LYS A 36 -0.49 4.39 4.07
N SER A 37 0.52 3.52 3.89
CA SER A 37 1.08 2.68 4.94
C SER A 37 1.54 3.53 6.14
N LYS A 38 2.40 4.53 5.90
CA LYS A 38 2.88 5.42 6.98
C LYS A 38 1.74 6.16 7.68
N LYS A 39 0.70 6.54 6.93
CA LYS A 39 -0.48 7.19 7.51
C LYS A 39 -1.27 6.23 8.41
N LEU A 40 -1.47 4.98 7.97
CA LEU A 40 -2.11 3.94 8.78
C LEU A 40 -1.34 3.69 10.06
N ASP A 41 -0.01 3.59 10.01
CA ASP A 41 0.83 3.38 11.20
C ASP A 41 0.64 4.49 12.24
N LYS A 42 0.57 5.76 11.78
CA LYS A 42 0.29 6.90 12.67
C LYS A 42 -1.11 6.84 13.28
N ILE A 43 -2.12 6.46 12.51
CA ILE A 43 -3.50 6.34 13.00
C ILE A 43 -3.60 5.22 14.03
N ILE A 44 -3.00 4.06 13.75
CA ILE A 44 -2.96 2.92 14.68
C ILE A 44 -2.28 3.31 15.99
N ALA A 45 -1.13 3.99 15.93
CA ALA A 45 -0.43 4.46 17.12
C ALA A 45 -1.28 5.43 17.95
N ALA A 46 -1.98 6.36 17.29
CA ALA A 46 -2.88 7.29 17.97
C ALA A 46 -4.06 6.56 18.64
N LYS A 47 -4.69 5.60 17.95
CA LYS A 47 -5.81 4.81 18.45
C LYS A 47 -5.41 3.89 19.60
N LEU A 48 -4.20 3.33 19.57
CA LEU A 48 -3.65 2.56 20.70
C LEU A 48 -3.46 3.43 21.94
N LYS A 49 -3.00 4.67 21.76
CA LYS A 49 -2.87 5.63 22.86
C LYS A 49 -4.25 6.01 23.42
N GLU A 50 -5.23 6.29 22.56
CA GLU A 50 -6.61 6.57 22.95
C GLU A 50 -7.22 5.41 23.77
N MET A 51 -6.97 4.17 23.33
CA MET A 51 -7.42 2.96 24.05
C MET A 51 -6.76 2.83 25.43
N GLN A 52 -5.48 3.16 25.57
CA GLN A 52 -4.78 3.14 26.86
C GLN A 52 -5.30 4.21 27.84
N GLU A 53 -5.74 5.35 27.32
CA GLU A 53 -6.25 6.47 28.11
C GLU A 53 -7.74 6.33 28.45
N SER A 54 -8.49 5.54 27.67
CA SER A 54 -9.92 5.29 27.92
C SER A 54 -10.16 4.46 29.19
N THR A 55 -11.09 4.92 30.03
CA THR A 55 -11.50 4.24 31.28
C THR A 55 -12.84 3.52 31.16
N ASP A 56 -13.62 3.76 30.10
CA ASP A 56 -14.88 3.06 29.83
C ASP A 56 -14.64 1.77 29.01
N SER A 57 -15.18 0.66 29.51
CA SER A 57 -15.07 -0.66 28.88
C SER A 57 -15.80 -0.75 27.54
N ASN A 58 -16.87 0.02 27.34
CA ASN A 58 -17.59 0.02 26.06
C ASN A 58 -16.81 0.76 24.98
N ASP A 59 -16.22 1.91 25.32
CA ASP A 59 -15.35 2.67 24.43
C ASP A 59 -14.09 1.87 24.06
N GLN A 60 -13.50 1.14 25.00
CA GLN A 60 -12.39 0.22 24.72
C GLN A 60 -12.77 -0.86 23.70
N ALA A 61 -13.96 -1.43 23.80
CA ALA A 61 -14.43 -2.46 22.86
C ALA A 61 -14.60 -1.90 21.43
N LEU A 62 -15.14 -0.69 21.31
CA LEU A 62 -15.27 -0.01 20.01
C LEU A 62 -13.89 0.31 19.41
N LEU A 63 -12.96 0.83 20.21
CA LEU A 63 -11.59 1.12 19.79
C LEU A 63 -10.84 -0.14 19.35
N LEU A 64 -11.07 -1.28 20.01
CA LEU A 64 -10.50 -2.57 19.60
C LEU A 64 -11.00 -3.02 18.21
N ILE A 65 -12.28 -2.84 17.92
CA ILE A 65 -12.86 -3.17 16.62
C ILE A 65 -12.25 -2.27 15.53
N GLU A 66 -12.14 -0.97 15.79
CA GLU A 66 -11.50 -0.02 14.88
C GLU A 66 -10.02 -0.40 14.62
N LEU A 67 -9.26 -0.69 15.68
CA LEU A 67 -7.87 -1.10 15.59
C LEU A 67 -7.68 -2.37 14.77
N LYS A 68 -8.57 -3.36 14.93
CA LYS A 68 -8.56 -4.57 14.12
C LYS A 68 -8.74 -4.24 12.64
N ASN A 69 -9.76 -3.44 12.29
CA ASN A 69 -10.03 -3.06 10.91
C ASN A 69 -8.87 -2.28 10.27
N LEU A 70 -8.23 -1.39 11.05
CA LEU A 70 -7.04 -0.65 10.61
C LEU A 70 -5.84 -1.57 10.38
N LYS A 71 -5.65 -2.58 11.25
CA LYS A 71 -4.58 -3.56 11.12
C LYS A 71 -4.78 -4.47 9.91
N ASP A 72 -6.01 -4.91 9.67
CA ASP A 72 -6.38 -5.68 8.47
C ASP A 72 -6.10 -4.87 7.19
N SER A 73 -6.45 -3.59 7.18
CA SER A 73 -6.14 -2.67 6.08
C SER A 73 -4.63 -2.49 5.88
N SER A 74 -3.86 -2.40 6.97
CA SER A 74 -2.40 -2.30 6.92
C SER A 74 -1.75 -3.56 6.32
N ILE A 75 -2.27 -4.75 6.65
CA ILE A 75 -1.81 -6.01 6.05
C ILE A 75 -2.00 -6.01 4.54
N VAL A 76 -3.16 -5.58 4.06
CA VAL A 76 -3.45 -5.49 2.61
C VAL A 76 -2.47 -4.54 1.92
N VAL A 77 -2.31 -3.31 2.45
CA VAL A 77 -1.41 -2.31 1.86
C VAL A 77 0.05 -2.79 1.82
N ASN A 78 0.53 -3.43 2.90
CA ASN A 78 1.89 -3.94 2.94
C ASN A 78 2.10 -5.15 2.03
N LYS A 79 1.08 -6.00 1.86
CA LYS A 79 1.11 -7.10 0.87
C LYS A 79 1.25 -6.56 -0.55
N GLU A 80 0.49 -5.53 -0.92
CA GLU A 80 0.59 -4.87 -2.24
C GLU A 80 1.97 -4.21 -2.45
N LEU A 81 2.62 -3.77 -1.37
CA LEU A 81 4.00 -3.27 -1.39
C LEU A 81 5.07 -4.37 -1.39
N GLY A 82 4.70 -5.64 -1.36
CA GLY A 82 5.63 -6.78 -1.27
C GLY A 82 6.36 -6.89 0.07
N ARG A 83 5.86 -6.24 1.13
CA ARG A 83 6.45 -6.27 2.47
C ARG A 83 5.87 -7.42 3.29
N ILE A 84 6.74 -8.22 3.91
CA ILE A 84 6.32 -9.26 4.84
C ILE A 84 6.07 -8.63 6.21
N ILE A 85 4.86 -8.72 6.72
CA ILE A 85 4.56 -8.40 8.12
C ILE A 85 4.75 -9.69 8.94
N THR A 86 5.85 -9.78 9.69
CA THR A 86 6.03 -10.83 10.70
C THR A 86 5.09 -10.60 11.88
N ARG A 87 4.48 -11.70 12.34
CA ARG A 87 3.37 -11.74 13.29
C ARG A 87 3.78 -11.41 14.72
#